data_AF-A0A7Y9MVX7-F1
#
_entry.id   AF-A0A7Y9MVX7-F1
#
_cell.length_a   1.000
_cell.length_b   1.000
_cell.length_c   1.000
_cell.angle_alpha   90.00
_cell.angle_beta   90.00
_cell.angle_gamma   90.00
#
_symmetry.space_group_name_H-M   'P 1'
#
loop_
_entity.id
_entity.type
_entity.pdbx_description
1 polymer ?
#
loop_
_entity_poly.entity_id
_entity_poly.type
_entity_poly.pdbx_seq_one_letter_code
_entity_poly.pdbx_strand_id
1 'polypeptide(L)'
;MLPFQSGKDWAFSVIETLDEPPIEVIEIATANDRNSAMDALQAAAHGADQQAAGRLLLADILAQRKSGDISAADATLAAMRVAQTTSLPDEVYYHFDGLDDELQLAANGAYGNLAEITLDVLKALEEHAGAT
;
A
#
# COMPACT_ATOMS: atom_id res chain seq x y z
N MET A 1 -2.24 14.47 3.65
CA MET A 1 -1.84 14.63 5.06
C MET A 1 -2.52 13.50 5.85
N LEU A 2 -1.88 12.43 6.33
CA LEU A 2 -0.61 11.76 6.02
C LEU A 2 -0.80 10.27 6.46
N PRO A 3 -0.53 9.25 5.61
CA PRO A 3 -0.66 7.81 5.94
C PRO A 3 0.04 7.39 7.23
N PHE A 4 1.08 8.13 7.61
CA PHE A 4 1.82 7.96 8.87
C PHE A 4 0.94 8.06 10.11
N GLN A 5 0.04 9.05 10.20
CA GLN A 5 -0.84 9.18 11.38
C GLN A 5 -1.85 8.04 11.42
N SER A 6 -2.43 7.68 10.27
CA SER A 6 -3.34 6.53 10.14
C SER A 6 -2.68 5.21 10.55
N GLY A 7 -1.41 5.00 10.21
CA GLY A 7 -0.65 3.83 10.66
C GLY A 7 -0.46 3.80 12.18
N LYS A 8 -0.16 4.96 12.80
CA LYS A 8 -0.05 5.06 14.27
C LYS A 8 -1.40 4.85 14.96
N ASP A 9 -2.47 5.41 14.43
CA ASP A 9 -3.82 5.28 14.97
C ASP A 9 -4.28 3.81 14.93
N TRP A 10 -4.03 3.12 13.81
CA TRP A 10 -4.26 1.68 13.72
C TRP A 10 -3.43 0.90 14.76
N ALA A 11 -2.14 1.20 14.88
CA ALA A 11 -1.27 0.52 15.82
C ALA A 11 -1.73 0.70 17.29
N PHE A 12 -2.16 1.92 17.66
CA PHE A 12 -2.75 2.16 18.97
C PHE A 12 -4.04 1.36 19.18
N SER A 13 -4.92 1.28 18.18
CA SER A 13 -6.15 0.48 18.29
C SER A 13 -5.87 -1.02 18.52
N VAL A 14 -4.83 -1.57 17.88
CA VAL A 14 -4.42 -2.96 18.09
C VAL A 14 -3.85 -3.15 19.50
N ILE A 15 -2.99 -2.24 19.96
CA ILE A 15 -2.42 -2.25 21.32
C ILE A 15 -3.51 -2.20 22.40
N GLU A 16 -4.56 -1.41 22.19
CA GLU A 16 -5.68 -1.32 23.15
C GLU A 16 -6.50 -2.61 23.25
N THR A 17 -6.48 -3.45 22.21
CA THR A 17 -7.29 -4.69 22.14
C THR A 17 -6.56 -5.95 22.57
N LEU A 18 -5.22 -5.92 22.63
CA LEU A 18 -4.39 -7.07 22.94
C LEU A 18 -3.67 -6.87 24.28
N ASP A 19 -3.77 -7.87 25.17
CA ASP A 19 -3.00 -7.88 26.43
C ASP A 19 -1.47 -7.93 26.17
N GLU A 20 -1.07 -8.55 25.05
CA GLU A 20 0.32 -8.63 24.60
C GLU A 20 0.39 -8.34 23.08
N PRO A 21 0.52 -7.06 22.68
CA PRO A 21 0.58 -6.69 21.27
C PRO A 21 1.92 -7.09 20.64
N PRO A 22 1.95 -7.41 19.33
CA PRO A 22 3.20 -7.71 18.62
C PRO A 22 4.17 -6.52 18.67
N ILE A 23 5.48 -6.83 18.72
CA ILE A 23 6.54 -5.82 18.80
C ILE A 23 6.46 -4.86 17.60
N GLU A 24 6.17 -5.38 16.41
CA GLU A 24 6.09 -4.59 15.19
C GLU A 24 4.94 -3.56 15.26
N VAL A 25 3.83 -3.90 15.93
CA VAL A 25 2.73 -2.95 16.17
C VAL A 25 3.17 -1.84 17.12
N ILE A 26 3.93 -2.17 18.17
CA ILE A 26 4.49 -1.19 19.10
C ILE A 26 5.48 -0.27 18.37
N GLU A 27 6.31 -0.81 17.47
CA GLU A 27 7.27 -0.04 16.66
C GLU A 27 6.57 0.94 15.72
N ILE A 28 5.44 0.56 15.12
CA ILE A 28 4.61 1.47 14.30
C ILE A 28 4.05 2.60 15.17
N ALA A 29 3.49 2.28 16.35
CA ALA A 29 2.93 3.28 17.26
C ALA A 29 3.99 4.27 17.80
N THR A 30 5.23 3.80 17.96
CA THR A 30 6.34 4.58 18.52
C THR A 30 7.27 5.21 17.48
N ALA A 31 7.06 4.93 16.18
CA ALA A 31 7.83 5.51 15.10
C ALA A 31 7.83 7.04 15.14
N ASN A 32 9.02 7.62 14.96
CA ASN A 32 9.25 9.08 14.97
C ASN A 32 9.18 9.71 13.59
N ASP A 33 9.32 8.89 12.54
CA ASP A 33 9.25 9.30 11.15
C ASP A 33 8.57 8.23 10.29
N ARG A 34 8.21 8.64 9.07
CA ARG A 34 7.49 7.80 8.12
C ARG A 34 8.27 6.56 7.73
N ASN A 35 9.59 6.65 7.54
CA ASN A 35 10.39 5.51 7.07
C ASN A 35 10.40 4.42 8.15
N SER A 36 10.62 4.82 9.40
CA SER A 36 10.58 3.91 10.55
C SER A 36 9.21 3.22 10.70
N ALA A 37 8.10 3.95 10.48
CA ALA A 37 6.77 3.34 10.49
C ALA A 37 6.55 2.37 9.32
N MET A 38 7.08 2.66 8.14
CA MET A 38 6.95 1.78 6.98
C MET A 38 7.80 0.51 7.12
N ASP A 39 9.01 0.62 7.67
CA ASP A 39 9.87 -0.53 7.98
C ASP A 39 9.18 -1.46 8.99
N ALA A 40 8.59 -0.88 10.04
CA ALA A 40 7.83 -1.62 11.03
C ALA A 40 6.53 -2.22 10.46
N LEU A 41 5.85 -1.53 9.54
CA LEU A 41 4.69 -2.07 8.79
C LEU A 41 5.07 -3.25 7.90
N GLN A 42 6.23 -3.19 7.23
CA GLN A 42 6.75 -4.31 6.45
C GLN A 42 7.14 -5.49 7.35
N ALA A 43 7.69 -5.24 8.53
CA ALA A 43 7.94 -6.30 9.51
C ALA A 43 6.61 -6.92 10.02
N ALA A 44 5.61 -6.08 10.29
CA ALA A 44 4.27 -6.49 10.71
C ALA A 44 3.51 -7.28 9.62
N ALA A 45 3.89 -7.16 8.34
CA ALA A 45 3.38 -8.00 7.26
C ALA A 45 3.65 -9.51 7.47
N HIS A 46 4.54 -9.87 8.40
CA HIS A 46 4.77 -11.25 8.82
C HIS A 46 4.11 -11.61 10.17
N GLY A 47 3.35 -10.68 10.77
CA GLY A 47 2.75 -10.76 12.11
C GLY A 47 1.21 -10.72 12.14
N ALA A 48 0.63 -10.19 13.23
CA ALA A 48 -0.74 -10.50 13.69
C ALA A 48 -1.92 -9.93 12.88
N ASP A 49 -1.73 -8.93 12.00
CA ASP A 49 -2.77 -8.47 11.07
C ASP A 49 -2.16 -7.94 9.77
N GLN A 50 -1.77 -8.90 8.94
CA GLN A 50 -1.07 -8.66 7.67
C GLN A 50 -1.93 -7.83 6.71
N GLN A 51 -3.25 -8.07 6.66
CA GLN A 51 -4.13 -7.38 5.72
C GLN A 51 -4.27 -5.89 6.04
N ALA A 52 -4.39 -5.53 7.31
CA ALA A 52 -4.41 -4.13 7.71
C ALA A 52 -3.09 -3.42 7.38
N ALA A 53 -1.96 -4.08 7.64
CA ALA A 53 -0.65 -3.58 7.22
C ALA A 53 -0.57 -3.39 5.69
N GLY A 54 -1.11 -4.32 4.91
CA GLY A 54 -1.21 -4.22 3.46
C GLY A 54 -1.99 -3.01 3.00
N ARG A 55 -3.17 -2.74 3.57
CA ARG A 55 -3.98 -1.56 3.22
C ARG A 55 -3.26 -0.25 3.55
N LEU A 56 -2.56 -0.19 4.68
CA LEU A 56 -1.77 0.98 5.06
C LEU A 56 -0.59 1.22 4.11
N LEU A 57 0.09 0.16 3.68
CA LEU A 57 1.16 0.24 2.68
C LEU A 57 0.62 0.70 1.32
N LEU A 58 -0.56 0.23 0.89
CA LEU A 58 -1.22 0.74 -0.32
C LEU A 58 -1.61 2.22 -0.21
N ALA A 59 -2.11 2.65 0.96
CA ALA A 59 -2.41 4.07 1.22
C ALA A 59 -1.15 4.96 1.16
N ASP A 60 -0.02 4.41 1.57
CA ASP A 60 1.26 5.08 1.47
C ASP A 60 1.76 5.20 0.02
N ILE A 61 1.68 4.11 -0.76
CA ILE A 61 1.97 4.11 -2.20
C ILE A 61 1.06 5.13 -2.92
N LEU A 62 -0.23 5.18 -2.58
CA LEU A 62 -1.16 6.18 -3.09
C LEU A 62 -0.69 7.61 -2.80
N ALA A 63 -0.23 7.89 -1.57
CA ALA A 63 0.24 9.21 -1.20
C ALA A 63 1.49 9.62 -2.00
N GLN A 64 2.47 8.73 -2.14
CA GLN A 64 3.66 8.94 -2.97
C GLN A 64 3.31 9.15 -4.43
N ARG A 65 2.33 8.39 -4.94
CA ARG A 65 1.88 8.55 -6.33
C ARG A 65 1.20 9.90 -6.53
N LYS A 66 0.37 10.37 -5.58
CA LYS A 66 -0.30 11.68 -5.64
C LYS A 66 0.66 12.87 -5.54
N SER A 67 1.74 12.76 -4.76
CA SER A 67 2.81 13.77 -4.71
C SER A 67 3.69 13.78 -5.96
N GLY A 68 3.68 12.71 -6.76
CA GLY A 68 4.54 12.54 -7.91
C GLY A 68 5.93 12.03 -7.56
N ASP A 69 6.12 11.51 -6.35
CA ASP A 69 7.40 10.96 -5.88
C ASP A 69 7.75 9.64 -6.59
N ILE A 70 6.73 8.90 -7.04
CA ILE A 70 6.87 7.65 -7.79
C ILE A 70 6.02 7.66 -9.06
N SER A 71 6.47 6.92 -10.07
CA SER A 71 5.74 6.74 -11.33
C SER A 71 4.54 5.79 -11.17
N ALA A 72 3.65 5.74 -12.17
CA ALA A 72 2.56 4.76 -12.18
C ALA A 72 3.09 3.32 -12.19
N ALA A 73 4.12 3.03 -13.00
CA ALA A 73 4.74 1.71 -13.07
C ALA A 73 5.37 1.30 -11.72
N ASP A 74 6.11 2.20 -11.08
CA ASP A 74 6.69 1.92 -9.75
C ASP A 74 5.62 1.67 -8.70
N ALA A 75 4.52 2.43 -8.74
CA ALA A 75 3.39 2.26 -7.85
C ALA A 75 2.69 0.90 -8.04
N THR A 76 2.47 0.49 -9.29
CA THR A 76 1.87 -0.82 -9.63
C THR A 76 2.74 -1.97 -9.13
N LEU A 77 4.04 -1.93 -9.42
CA LEU A 77 5.00 -2.96 -8.95
C LEU A 77 5.07 -3.02 -7.42
N ALA A 78 5.06 -1.87 -6.75
CA ALA A 78 5.04 -1.80 -5.29
C ALA A 78 3.74 -2.40 -4.73
N ALA A 79 2.59 -2.09 -5.33
CA ALA A 79 1.30 -2.60 -4.90
C ALA A 79 1.19 -4.13 -5.06
N MET A 80 1.69 -4.69 -6.17
CA MET A 80 1.79 -6.15 -6.36
C MET A 80 2.62 -6.81 -5.27
N ARG A 81 3.78 -6.23 -4.92
CA ARG A 81 4.64 -6.75 -3.84
C ARG A 81 3.92 -6.72 -2.50
N VAL A 82 3.24 -5.61 -2.19
CA VAL A 82 2.43 -5.50 -0.97
C VAL A 82 1.37 -6.60 -0.94
N ALA A 83 0.61 -6.79 -2.01
CA ALA A 83 -0.42 -7.82 -2.08
C ALA A 83 0.15 -9.23 -1.81
N GLN A 84 1.32 -9.55 -2.39
CA GLN A 84 2.00 -10.83 -2.20
C GLN A 84 2.49 -11.08 -0.77
N THR A 85 2.88 -10.03 -0.03
CA THR A 85 3.52 -10.18 1.29
C THR A 85 2.58 -9.95 2.47
N THR A 86 1.36 -9.46 2.24
CA THR A 86 0.45 -8.99 3.30
C THR A 86 -0.86 -9.78 3.39
N SER A 87 -0.95 -10.94 2.75
CA SER A 87 -2.16 -11.78 2.74
C SER A 87 -3.43 -11.04 2.31
N LEU A 88 -3.30 -9.96 1.53
CA LEU A 88 -4.43 -9.30 0.88
C LEU A 88 -5.09 -10.28 -0.10
N PRO A 89 -6.38 -10.11 -0.41
CA PRO A 89 -7.07 -10.94 -1.40
C PRO A 89 -6.32 -11.00 -2.73
N ASP A 90 -6.25 -12.18 -3.36
CA ASP A 90 -5.53 -12.40 -4.62
C ASP A 90 -6.00 -11.45 -5.75
N GLU A 91 -7.27 -11.04 -5.72
CA GLU A 91 -7.84 -10.05 -6.63
C GLU A 91 -7.09 -8.70 -6.62
N VAL A 92 -6.49 -8.32 -5.49
CA VAL A 92 -5.67 -7.11 -5.39
C VAL A 92 -4.42 -7.28 -6.26
N TYR A 93 -3.72 -8.41 -6.13
CA TYR A 93 -2.56 -8.72 -6.97
C TYR A 93 -2.93 -8.71 -8.44
N TYR A 94 -3.97 -9.46 -8.83
CA TYR A 94 -4.37 -9.59 -10.23
C TYR A 94 -4.90 -8.29 -10.84
N HIS A 95 -5.51 -7.41 -10.05
CA HIS A 95 -5.92 -6.09 -10.52
C HIS A 95 -4.68 -5.25 -10.91
N PHE A 96 -3.65 -5.22 -10.06
CA PHE A 96 -2.42 -4.49 -10.38
C PHE A 96 -1.58 -5.16 -11.47
N ASP A 97 -1.56 -6.49 -11.55
CA ASP A 97 -0.90 -7.25 -12.63
C ASP A 97 -1.47 -6.87 -14.01
N GLY A 98 -2.81 -6.80 -14.13
CA GLY A 98 -3.47 -6.35 -15.37
C GLY A 98 -3.15 -4.88 -15.72
N LEU A 99 -3.06 -4.01 -14.72
CA LEU A 99 -2.67 -2.61 -14.93
C LEU A 99 -1.20 -2.46 -15.33
N ASP A 100 -0.31 -3.33 -14.87
CA ASP A 100 1.09 -3.34 -15.32
C ASP A 100 1.17 -3.69 -16.81
N ASP A 101 0.47 -4.75 -17.22
CA ASP A 101 0.37 -5.13 -18.63
C ASP A 101 -0.17 -3.99 -19.50
N GLU A 102 -1.25 -3.33 -19.07
CA GLU A 102 -1.82 -2.18 -19.79
C GLU A 102 -0.84 -1.00 -19.86
N LEU A 103 -0.14 -0.68 -18.77
CA LEU A 103 0.89 0.36 -18.76
C LEU A 103 2.00 0.06 -19.76
N GLN A 104 2.49 -1.18 -19.81
CA GLN A 104 3.53 -1.59 -20.76
C GLN A 104 3.04 -1.46 -22.21
N LEU A 105 1.81 -1.89 -22.48
CA LEU A 105 1.23 -1.78 -23.83
C LEU A 105 1.04 -0.32 -24.26
N ALA A 106 0.58 0.55 -23.36
CA ALA A 106 0.39 1.97 -23.64
C ALA A 106 1.71 2.73 -23.78
N ALA A 107 2.71 2.43 -22.95
CA ALA A 107 4.04 3.01 -23.05
C ALA A 107 4.72 2.68 -24.39
N ASN A 108 4.44 1.51 -24.94
CA ASN A 108 4.93 1.08 -26.26
C ASN A 108 4.06 1.56 -27.43
N GLY A 109 2.99 2.32 -27.17
CA GLY A 109 2.06 2.81 -28.19
C GLY A 109 1.24 1.70 -28.87
N ALA A 110 1.13 0.53 -28.23
CA ALA A 110 0.45 -0.64 -28.79
C ALA A 110 -1.05 -0.65 -28.48
N TYR A 111 -1.46 -0.25 -27.27
CA TYR A 111 -2.86 -0.26 -26.83
C TYR A 111 -3.09 0.75 -25.70
N GLY A 112 -4.29 1.36 -25.68
CA GLY A 112 -4.72 2.24 -24.61
C GLY A 112 -4.10 3.64 -24.62
N ASN A 113 -4.51 4.45 -23.65
CA ASN A 113 -3.99 5.79 -23.41
C ASN A 113 -3.22 5.80 -22.08
N LEU A 114 -1.94 6.14 -22.12
CA LEU A 114 -1.08 6.13 -20.95
C LEU A 114 -1.62 7.03 -19.81
N ALA A 115 -2.25 8.16 -20.13
CA ALA A 115 -2.83 9.05 -19.12
C ALA A 115 -4.07 8.45 -18.45
N GLU A 116 -4.90 7.71 -19.21
CA GLU A 116 -6.09 7.03 -18.68
C GLU A 116 -5.68 5.87 -17.77
N ILE A 117 -4.77 5.01 -18.22
CA ILE A 117 -4.28 3.88 -17.42
C ILE A 117 -3.56 4.36 -16.16
N THR A 118 -2.81 5.46 -16.27
CA THR A 118 -2.19 6.11 -15.10
C THR A 118 -3.21 6.56 -14.07
N LEU A 119 -4.39 7.02 -14.50
CA LEU A 119 -5.48 7.38 -13.61
C LEU A 119 -6.14 6.12 -13.01
N ASP A 120 -6.23 5.04 -13.76
CA ASP A 120 -6.81 3.78 -13.27
C ASP A 120 -5.94 3.13 -12.20
N VAL A 121 -4.60 3.24 -12.29
CA VAL A 121 -3.68 2.89 -11.19
C VAL A 121 -3.99 3.68 -9.91
N LEU A 122 -4.25 4.98 -10.03
CA LEU A 122 -4.62 5.81 -8.87
C LEU A 122 -5.94 5.35 -8.24
N LYS A 123 -6.95 5.04 -9.06
CA LYS A 123 -8.24 4.55 -8.57
C LYS A 123 -8.12 3.18 -7.89
N ALA A 124 -7.35 2.26 -8.47
CA ALA A 124 -7.11 0.94 -7.88
C ALA A 124 -6.40 1.06 -6.53
N LEU A 125 -5.45 1.98 -6.40
CA LEU A 125 -4.81 2.29 -5.12
C LEU A 125 -5.82 2.87 -4.10
N GLU A 126 -6.71 3.77 -4.50
CA GLU A 126 -7.77 4.33 -3.63
C GLU A 126 -8.74 3.25 -3.13
N GLU A 127 -9.20 2.39 -4.04
CA GLU A 127 -10.11 1.29 -3.75
C GLU A 127 -9.49 0.30 -2.75
N HIS A 128 -8.28 -0.20 -3.04
CA HIS A 128 -7.66 -1.26 -2.25
C HIS A 128 -7.02 -0.76 -0.95
N ALA A 129 -6.63 0.51 -0.87
CA ALA A 129 -6.21 1.14 0.38
C ALA A 129 -7.38 1.36 1.36
N GLY A 130 -8.63 1.21 0.92
CA GLY A 130 -9.81 1.56 1.72
C GLY A 130 -9.99 3.07 1.89
N ALA A 131 -9.52 3.87 0.92
CA ALA A 131 -9.56 5.33 0.95
C ALA A 131 -10.80 5.92 0.24
N THR A 132 -11.91 5.17 0.21
CA THR A 132 -13.19 5.58 -0.43
C THR A 132 -14.09 6.41 0.46
#